data_AF-X6MS00-F1
#
_entry.id   AF-X6MS00-F1
#
_cell.length_a   1.000
_cell.length_b   1.000
_cell.length_c   1.000
_cell.angle_alpha   90.00
_cell.angle_beta   90.00
_cell.angle_gamma   90.00
#
_symmetry.space_group_name_H-M   'P 1'
#
loop_
_entity.id
_entity.type
_entity.pdbx_description
1 polymer ?
#
loop_
_entity_poly.entity_id
_entity_poly.type
_entity_poly.pdbx_seq_one_letter_code
_entity_poly.pdbx_strand_id
1 'polypeptide(L)'
;MSQIEIKEDTNKDFSNPSTISKLIETVSKSLPSHKKLLMEAVLCREKRKISQAKKLINQGLNEVIIAESQQEKKANDASGSKSYDESLLTCKSELYYEKAQLSYHFDRKYTHCIAECEQSLDCVKNICDANHMSRLRTLELMGWSYRNLQEYDQALNHFNQLLYGIETHVTYCTEHPSQTNSNKLKFNS
;
A
#
# COMPACT_ATOMS: atom_id res chain seq x y z
N MET A 1 26.20 -1.89 -40.45
CA MET A 1 25.64 -1.74 -39.08
C MET A 1 25.05 -0.34 -38.97
N SER A 2 23.72 -0.22 -39.03
CA SER A 2 23.03 1.06 -38.84
C SER A 2 22.99 1.40 -37.35
N GLN A 3 23.68 2.46 -36.95
CA GLN A 3 23.60 3.03 -35.60
C GLN A 3 22.20 3.59 -35.38
N ILE A 4 21.53 3.15 -34.30
CA ILE A 4 20.28 3.73 -33.84
C ILE A 4 20.67 4.83 -32.85
N GLU A 5 20.62 6.09 -33.28
CA GLU A 5 20.71 7.24 -32.38
C GLU A 5 19.42 7.32 -31.57
N ILE A 6 19.48 6.90 -30.31
CA ILE A 6 18.46 7.22 -29.33
C ILE A 6 18.80 8.61 -28.80
N LYS A 7 18.08 9.64 -29.27
CA LYS A 7 18.15 10.97 -28.66
C LYS A 7 17.56 10.87 -27.25
N GLU A 8 18.40 11.00 -26.24
CA GLU A 8 17.98 11.09 -24.84
C GLU A 8 17.27 12.44 -24.62
N ASP A 9 15.94 12.43 -24.69
CA ASP A 9 15.12 13.51 -24.12
C ASP A 9 15.17 13.39 -22.60
N THR A 10 16.05 14.16 -21.97
CA THR A 10 16.31 14.18 -20.52
C THR A 10 15.18 14.78 -19.67
N ASN A 11 14.00 15.04 -20.26
CA ASN A 11 12.86 15.71 -19.61
C ASN A 11 11.62 14.82 -19.40
N LYS A 12 11.72 13.49 -19.61
CA LYS A 12 10.60 12.57 -19.39
C LYS A 12 10.57 12.07 -17.95
N ASP A 13 9.47 12.35 -17.26
CA ASP A 13 9.21 11.80 -15.92
C ASP A 13 8.98 10.28 -16.01
N PHE A 14 10.02 9.53 -15.65
CA PHE A 14 10.01 8.07 -15.62
C PHE A 14 9.33 7.50 -14.38
N SER A 15 8.80 8.33 -13.47
CA SER A 15 7.97 7.84 -12.36
C SER A 15 6.55 7.45 -12.81
N ASN A 16 6.11 7.94 -13.97
CA ASN A 16 4.80 7.66 -14.53
C ASN A 16 4.79 6.33 -15.34
N PRO A 17 4.04 5.30 -14.92
CA PRO A 17 3.98 4.01 -15.60
C PRO A 17 3.49 4.07 -17.05
N SER A 18 2.71 5.10 -17.41
CA SER A 18 2.25 5.31 -18.80
C SER A 18 3.37 5.80 -19.71
N THR A 19 4.27 6.63 -19.17
CA THR A 19 5.47 7.14 -19.88
C THR A 19 6.43 5.99 -20.18
N ILE A 20 6.68 5.13 -19.19
CA ILE A 20 7.48 3.91 -19.36
C ILE A 20 6.83 2.98 -20.41
N SER A 21 5.53 2.75 -20.33
CA SER A 21 4.81 1.87 -21.28
C SER A 21 4.93 2.36 -22.73
N LYS A 22 4.76 3.66 -22.98
CA LYS A 22 4.92 4.26 -24.31
C LYS A 22 6.36 4.17 -24.83
N LEU A 23 7.34 4.31 -23.95
CA LEU A 23 8.76 4.17 -24.32
C LEU A 23 9.09 2.74 -24.73
N ILE A 24 8.63 1.75 -23.94
CA ILE A 24 8.78 0.32 -24.23
C ILE A 24 8.12 -0.03 -25.56
N GLU A 25 6.93 0.50 -25.84
CA GLU A 25 6.22 0.26 -27.10
C GLU A 25 6.97 0.83 -28.30
N THR A 26 7.51 2.04 -28.18
CA THR A 26 8.30 2.70 -29.23
C THR A 26 9.59 1.92 -29.53
N VAL A 27 10.32 1.50 -28.49
CA VAL A 27 11.55 0.71 -28.63
C VAL A 27 11.24 -0.68 -29.18
N SER A 28 10.11 -1.29 -28.80
CA SER A 28 9.69 -2.60 -29.32
C SER A 28 9.38 -2.58 -30.82
N LYS A 29 8.85 -1.45 -31.34
CA LYS A 29 8.55 -1.28 -32.78
C LYS A 29 9.80 -1.07 -33.65
N SER A 30 10.90 -0.55 -33.08
CA SER A 30 12.15 -0.33 -33.81
C SER A 30 13.13 -1.51 -33.77
N LEU A 31 12.83 -2.57 -33.00
CA LEU A 31 13.70 -3.73 -32.83
C LEU A 31 13.47 -4.79 -33.93
N PRO A 32 14.55 -5.37 -34.52
CA PRO A 32 14.45 -6.56 -35.37
C PRO A 32 13.79 -7.74 -34.65
N SER A 33 13.07 -8.59 -35.40
CA SER A 33 12.21 -9.67 -34.87
C SER A 33 12.91 -10.59 -33.86
N HIS A 34 14.18 -10.93 -34.09
CA HIS A 34 14.97 -11.78 -33.18
C HIS A 34 15.31 -11.10 -31.85
N LYS A 35 15.54 -9.78 -31.84
CA LYS A 35 15.79 -9.02 -30.61
C LYS A 35 14.52 -8.82 -29.79
N LYS A 36 13.37 -8.69 -30.46
CA LYS A 36 12.05 -8.62 -29.82
C LYS A 36 11.73 -9.91 -29.05
N LEU A 37 11.96 -11.07 -29.68
CA LEU A 37 11.84 -12.39 -29.03
C LEU A 37 12.75 -12.52 -27.81
N LEU A 38 14.00 -12.08 -27.90
CA LEU A 38 14.95 -12.13 -26.79
C LEU A 38 14.50 -11.23 -25.62
N MET A 39 14.04 -10.03 -25.93
CA MET A 39 13.52 -9.07 -24.94
C MET A 39 12.24 -9.59 -24.26
N GLU A 40 11.31 -10.17 -25.02
CA GLU A 40 10.11 -10.82 -24.48
C GLU A 40 10.46 -12.00 -23.56
N ALA A 41 11.45 -12.81 -23.93
CA ALA A 41 11.93 -13.93 -23.11
C ALA A 41 12.56 -13.45 -21.79
N VAL A 42 13.38 -12.39 -21.82
CA VAL A 42 13.96 -11.76 -20.62
C VAL A 42 12.85 -11.17 -19.74
N LEU A 43 11.92 -10.43 -20.32
CA LEU A 43 10.78 -9.84 -19.59
C LEU A 43 9.92 -10.93 -18.94
N CYS A 44 9.68 -12.04 -19.64
CA CYS A 44 8.95 -13.19 -19.11
C CYS A 44 9.67 -13.84 -17.93
N ARG A 45 11.01 -13.99 -18.00
CA ARG A 45 11.82 -14.53 -16.91
C ARG A 45 11.78 -13.64 -15.67
N GLU A 46 11.91 -12.32 -15.83
CA GLU A 46 11.85 -11.39 -14.71
C GLU A 46 10.45 -11.32 -14.09
N LYS A 47 9.38 -11.33 -14.91
CA LYS A 47 8.00 -11.43 -14.42
C LYS A 47 7.77 -12.68 -13.56
N ARG A 48 8.35 -13.83 -13.95
CA ARG A 48 8.28 -15.07 -13.16
C ARG A 48 8.99 -14.93 -11.82
N LYS A 49 10.20 -14.35 -11.78
CA LYS A 49 10.94 -14.11 -10.53
C LYS A 49 10.16 -13.20 -9.58
N ILE A 50 9.61 -12.10 -10.10
CA ILE A 50 8.76 -11.17 -9.33
C ILE A 50 7.53 -11.89 -8.78
N SER A 51 6.85 -12.69 -9.61
CA SER A 51 5.69 -13.47 -9.16
C SER A 51 6.05 -14.47 -8.06
N GLN A 52 7.23 -15.09 -8.13
CA GLN A 52 7.71 -16.05 -7.13
C GLN A 52 8.07 -15.35 -5.83
N ALA A 53 8.77 -14.22 -5.89
CA ALA A 53 9.08 -13.38 -4.73
C ALA A 53 7.80 -12.91 -4.02
N LYS A 54 6.79 -12.45 -4.77
CA LYS A 54 5.48 -12.08 -4.21
C LYS A 54 4.81 -13.24 -3.47
N LYS A 55 4.85 -14.45 -4.03
CA LYS A 55 4.27 -15.63 -3.39
C LYS A 55 4.97 -15.93 -2.05
N LEU A 56 6.30 -15.86 -2.02
CA LEU A 56 7.07 -16.08 -0.80
C LEU A 56 6.80 -15.01 0.26
N ILE A 57 6.69 -13.74 -0.13
CA ILE A 57 6.31 -12.64 0.77
C ILE A 57 4.93 -12.90 1.37
N ASN A 58 3.93 -13.22 0.56
CA ASN A 58 2.58 -13.52 1.05
C ASN A 58 2.54 -14.76 1.95
N GLN A 59 3.35 -15.79 1.66
CA GLN A 59 3.48 -16.96 2.52
C GLN A 59 4.10 -16.59 3.87
N GLY A 60 5.21 -15.84 3.87
CA GLY A 60 5.84 -15.35 5.09
C GLY A 60 4.91 -14.47 5.93
N LEU A 61 4.17 -13.56 5.30
CA LEU A 61 3.15 -12.74 5.97
C LEU A 61 2.06 -13.61 6.60
N ASN A 62 1.54 -14.61 5.89
CA ASN A 62 0.55 -15.54 6.44
C ASN A 62 1.11 -16.38 7.60
N GLU A 63 2.37 -16.80 7.52
CA GLU A 63 3.05 -17.53 8.60
C GLU A 63 3.23 -16.65 9.83
N VAL A 64 3.57 -15.36 9.65
CA VAL A 64 3.63 -14.37 10.74
C VAL A 64 2.25 -14.22 11.38
N ILE A 65 1.18 -14.07 10.60
CA ILE A 65 -0.21 -14.00 11.13
C ILE A 65 -0.55 -15.24 11.96
N ILE A 66 -0.20 -16.44 11.46
CA ILE A 66 -0.50 -17.69 12.16
C ILE A 66 0.34 -17.79 13.44
N ALA A 67 1.63 -17.44 13.39
CA ALA A 67 2.52 -17.47 14.54
C ALA A 67 2.09 -16.48 15.63
N GLU A 68 1.76 -15.25 15.25
CA GLU A 68 1.18 -14.25 16.15
C GLU A 68 -0.13 -14.78 16.75
N SER A 69 -1.06 -15.30 15.94
CA SER A 69 -2.33 -15.87 16.43
C SER A 69 -2.17 -17.04 17.41
N GLN A 70 -1.11 -17.83 17.26
CA GLN A 70 -0.81 -18.94 18.16
C GLN A 70 -0.11 -18.48 19.44
N GLN A 71 0.74 -17.46 19.36
CA GLN A 71 1.38 -16.82 20.51
C GLN A 71 0.33 -16.11 21.37
N GLU A 72 -0.65 -15.45 20.73
CA GLU A 72 -1.82 -14.82 21.34
C GLU A 72 -2.69 -15.81 22.12
N LYS A 73 -3.02 -16.98 21.53
CA LYS A 73 -3.82 -18.01 22.21
C LYS A 73 -3.14 -18.49 23.50
N LYS A 74 -1.82 -18.65 23.47
CA LYS A 74 -1.01 -19.04 24.64
C LYS A 74 -0.90 -17.94 25.70
N ALA A 75 -0.93 -16.66 25.29
CA ALA A 75 -0.86 -15.52 26.21
C ALA A 75 -2.22 -15.18 26.86
N ASN A 76 -3.33 -15.42 26.16
CA ASN A 76 -4.70 -15.26 26.69
C ASN A 76 -5.07 -16.32 27.73
N ASP A 77 -4.55 -17.54 27.58
CA ASP A 77 -4.62 -18.56 28.63
C ASP A 77 -3.82 -18.16 29.91
N ALA A 78 -2.98 -17.11 29.85
CA ALA A 78 -2.03 -16.75 30.90
C ALA A 78 -2.24 -15.38 31.58
N SER A 79 -2.99 -14.41 31.00
CA SER A 79 -2.93 -13.02 31.51
C SER A 79 -4.21 -12.18 31.55
N GLY A 80 -5.30 -12.52 30.85
CA GLY A 80 -6.61 -11.85 31.00
C GLY A 80 -6.62 -10.30 30.90
N SER A 81 -5.72 -9.68 30.14
CA SER A 81 -5.49 -8.22 30.13
C SER A 81 -5.89 -7.54 28.81
N LYS A 82 -6.82 -6.56 28.88
CA LYS A 82 -7.33 -5.75 27.75
C LYS A 82 -6.25 -5.03 26.93
N SER A 83 -5.14 -4.63 27.54
CA SER A 83 -4.09 -3.86 26.85
C SER A 83 -3.33 -4.68 25.81
N TYR A 84 -3.28 -6.01 25.95
CA TYR A 84 -2.59 -6.89 25.01
C TYR A 84 -3.43 -7.18 23.76
N ASP A 85 -4.76 -7.29 23.92
CA ASP A 85 -5.71 -7.46 22.82
C ASP A 85 -5.73 -6.24 21.88
N GLU A 86 -5.50 -5.03 22.42
CA GLU A 86 -5.44 -3.78 21.67
C GLU A 86 -4.19 -3.66 20.78
N SER A 87 -3.02 -3.95 21.34
CA SER A 87 -1.74 -3.95 20.60
C SER A 87 -1.77 -4.96 19.46
N LEU A 88 -2.42 -6.10 19.69
CA LEU A 88 -2.55 -7.16 18.72
C LEU A 88 -3.43 -6.77 17.52
N LEU A 89 -4.63 -6.25 17.78
CA LEU A 89 -5.53 -5.84 16.71
C LEU A 89 -4.92 -4.70 15.89
N THR A 90 -4.09 -3.86 16.53
CA THR A 90 -3.25 -2.88 15.84
C THR A 90 -2.27 -3.55 14.88
N CYS A 91 -1.47 -4.54 15.31
CA CYS A 91 -0.55 -5.26 14.42
C CYS A 91 -1.27 -5.95 13.25
N LYS A 92 -2.39 -6.63 13.52
CA LYS A 92 -3.21 -7.26 12.45
C LYS A 92 -3.71 -6.24 11.44
N SER A 93 -4.13 -5.06 11.91
CA SER A 93 -4.57 -3.99 11.02
C SER A 93 -3.48 -3.48 10.10
N GLU A 94 -2.25 -3.34 10.60
CA GLU A 94 -1.10 -2.88 9.81
C GLU A 94 -0.73 -3.90 8.75
N LEU A 95 -0.78 -5.19 9.08
CA LEU A 95 -0.50 -6.25 8.12
C LEU A 95 -1.55 -6.31 6.99
N TYR A 96 -2.85 -6.20 7.32
CA TYR A 96 -3.90 -6.09 6.30
C TYR A 96 -3.70 -4.86 5.41
N TYR A 97 -3.29 -3.73 5.98
CA TYR A 97 -2.98 -2.53 5.23
C TYR A 97 -1.78 -2.73 4.29
N GLU A 98 -0.70 -3.38 4.71
CA GLU A 98 0.44 -3.71 3.85
C GLU A 98 0.02 -4.59 2.67
N LYS A 99 -0.81 -5.59 2.91
CA LYS A 99 -1.37 -6.45 1.86
C LYS A 99 -2.27 -5.68 0.89
N ALA A 100 -3.03 -4.72 1.40
CA ALA A 100 -3.81 -3.80 0.57
C ALA A 100 -2.90 -2.94 -0.33
N GLN A 101 -1.80 -2.39 0.21
CA GLN A 101 -0.82 -1.63 -0.58
C GLN A 101 -0.18 -2.47 -1.67
N LEU A 102 0.17 -3.72 -1.38
CA LEU A 102 0.69 -4.65 -2.38
C LEU A 102 -0.31 -4.85 -3.52
N SER A 103 -1.59 -5.04 -3.17
CA SER A 103 -2.69 -5.20 -4.12
C SER A 103 -2.90 -3.96 -4.99
N TYR A 104 -2.81 -2.76 -4.40
CA TYR A 104 -3.00 -1.49 -5.10
C TYR A 104 -1.84 -1.17 -6.06
N HIS A 105 -0.61 -1.13 -5.54
CA HIS A 105 0.54 -0.63 -6.30
C HIS A 105 1.07 -1.65 -7.29
N PHE A 106 1.08 -2.95 -6.94
CA PHE A 106 1.77 -3.97 -7.74
C PHE A 106 0.83 -4.86 -8.54
N ASP A 107 -0.36 -5.15 -8.03
CA ASP A 107 -1.30 -6.05 -8.69
C ASP A 107 -2.42 -5.30 -9.44
N ARG A 108 -2.64 -4.01 -9.14
CA ARG A 108 -3.77 -3.21 -9.62
C ARG A 108 -5.12 -3.90 -9.39
N LYS A 109 -5.21 -4.71 -8.34
CA LYS A 109 -6.43 -5.42 -7.93
C LYS A 109 -7.16 -4.57 -6.91
N TYR A 110 -7.83 -3.53 -7.39
CA TYR A 110 -8.46 -2.53 -6.53
C TYR A 110 -9.59 -3.11 -5.67
N THR A 111 -10.37 -4.06 -6.19
CA THR A 111 -11.40 -4.77 -5.40
C THR A 111 -10.81 -5.61 -4.26
N HIS A 112 -9.66 -6.25 -4.48
CA HIS A 112 -8.97 -6.99 -3.43
C HIS A 112 -8.34 -6.04 -2.41
N CYS A 113 -7.76 -4.92 -2.87
CA CYS A 113 -7.26 -3.86 -1.99
C CYS A 113 -8.34 -3.35 -1.03
N ILE A 114 -9.55 -3.08 -1.54
CA ILE A 114 -10.70 -2.67 -0.74
C ILE A 114 -11.04 -3.71 0.33
N ALA A 115 -11.13 -4.99 -0.03
CA ALA A 115 -11.43 -6.05 0.93
C ALA A 115 -10.40 -6.15 2.06
N GLU A 116 -9.10 -6.00 1.75
CA GLU A 116 -8.04 -6.00 2.77
C GLU A 116 -8.10 -4.73 3.65
N CYS A 117 -8.41 -3.56 3.06
CA CYS A 117 -8.64 -2.34 3.82
C CYS A 117 -9.83 -2.47 4.78
N GLU A 118 -10.91 -3.14 4.38
CA GLU A 118 -12.06 -3.41 5.25
C GLU A 118 -11.67 -4.29 6.45
N GLN A 119 -10.85 -5.32 6.24
CA GLN A 119 -10.31 -6.15 7.33
C GLN A 119 -9.43 -5.33 8.28
N SER A 120 -8.60 -4.44 7.73
CA SER A 120 -7.77 -3.52 8.53
C SER A 120 -8.63 -2.60 9.39
N LEU A 121 -9.68 -1.99 8.80
CA LEU A 121 -10.60 -1.10 9.52
C LEU A 121 -11.41 -1.82 10.60
N ASP A 122 -11.83 -3.06 10.35
CA ASP A 122 -12.57 -3.86 11.33
C ASP A 122 -11.72 -4.15 12.57
N CYS A 123 -10.42 -4.43 12.36
CA CYS A 123 -9.46 -4.61 13.44
C CYS A 123 -9.32 -3.37 14.33
N VAL A 124 -9.31 -2.16 13.75
CA VAL A 124 -9.09 -0.93 14.55
C VAL A 124 -10.39 -0.25 15.01
N LYS A 125 -11.56 -0.75 14.61
CA LYS A 125 -12.86 -0.10 14.82
C LYS A 125 -13.18 0.18 16.29
N ASN A 126 -12.77 -0.69 17.20
CA ASN A 126 -13.12 -0.63 18.62
C ASN A 126 -11.94 -0.27 19.55
N ILE A 127 -10.76 -0.02 18.97
CA ILE A 127 -9.50 0.10 19.73
C ILE A 127 -8.84 1.45 19.48
N CYS A 128 -8.84 1.88 18.23
CA CYS A 128 -8.29 3.16 17.88
C CYS A 128 -9.38 4.22 17.98
N ASP A 129 -9.05 5.36 18.56
CA ASP A 129 -9.85 6.57 18.37
C ASP A 129 -10.04 6.81 16.87
N ALA A 130 -11.19 7.38 16.49
CA ALA A 130 -11.58 7.59 15.09
C ALA A 130 -10.54 8.35 14.23
N ASN A 131 -9.53 8.94 14.87
CA ASN A 131 -8.49 9.78 14.28
C ASN A 131 -7.11 9.11 14.22
N HIS A 132 -6.96 7.84 14.63
CA HIS A 132 -5.66 7.18 14.60
C HIS A 132 -5.10 7.09 13.17
N MET A 133 -3.82 7.44 12.98
CA MET A 133 -3.19 7.58 11.65
C MET A 133 -3.30 6.32 10.77
N SER A 134 -3.31 5.12 11.36
CA SER A 134 -3.50 3.86 10.62
C SER A 134 -4.89 3.77 9.97
N ARG A 135 -5.93 4.31 10.62
CA ARG A 135 -7.28 4.40 10.05
C ARG A 135 -7.33 5.37 8.89
N LEU A 136 -6.72 6.56 9.04
CA LEU A 136 -6.67 7.59 7.99
C LEU A 136 -5.96 7.08 6.73
N ARG A 137 -4.79 6.45 6.88
CA ARG A 137 -4.07 5.82 5.75
C ARG A 137 -4.92 4.79 5.01
N THR A 138 -5.69 3.99 5.76
CA THR A 138 -6.55 2.96 5.17
C THR A 138 -7.72 3.57 4.40
N LEU A 139 -8.37 4.62 4.93
CA LEU A 139 -9.43 5.35 4.24
C LEU A 139 -8.93 6.02 2.95
N GLU A 140 -7.72 6.59 2.98
CA GLU A 140 -7.08 7.15 1.80
C GLU A 140 -6.92 6.09 0.70
N LEU A 141 -6.34 4.93 1.04
CA LEU A 141 -6.11 3.85 0.10
C LEU A 141 -7.41 3.29 -0.50
N MET A 142 -8.51 3.24 0.28
CA MET A 142 -9.84 2.89 -0.23
C MET A 142 -10.37 3.94 -1.20
N GLY A 143 -10.27 5.24 -0.88
CA GLY A 143 -10.68 6.33 -1.77
C GLY A 143 -9.97 6.27 -3.11
N TRP A 144 -8.66 6.03 -3.10
CA TRP A 144 -7.87 5.81 -4.31
C TRP A 144 -8.29 4.55 -5.08
N SER A 145 -8.57 3.45 -4.38
CA SER A 145 -9.00 2.20 -5.01
C SER A 145 -10.35 2.35 -5.72
N TYR A 146 -11.35 2.96 -5.07
CA TYR A 146 -12.65 3.24 -5.67
C TYR A 146 -12.55 4.22 -6.85
N ARG A 147 -11.68 5.23 -6.75
CA ARG A 147 -11.40 6.13 -7.88
C ARG A 147 -10.88 5.35 -9.10
N ASN A 148 -9.97 4.39 -8.91
CA ASN A 148 -9.45 3.58 -10.01
C ASN A 148 -10.49 2.61 -10.58
N LEU A 149 -11.50 2.23 -9.79
CA LEU A 149 -12.67 1.48 -10.24
C LEU A 149 -13.76 2.35 -10.90
N GLN A 150 -13.58 3.68 -10.93
CA GLN A 150 -14.56 4.66 -11.42
C GLN A 150 -15.83 4.73 -10.56
N GLU A 151 -15.79 4.23 -9.32
CA GLU A 151 -16.87 4.34 -8.34
C GLU A 151 -16.70 5.63 -7.53
N TYR A 152 -16.95 6.76 -8.20
CA TYR A 152 -16.61 8.09 -7.67
C TYR A 152 -17.37 8.46 -6.40
N ASP A 153 -18.63 8.06 -6.26
CA ASP A 153 -19.43 8.36 -5.07
C ASP A 153 -18.83 7.73 -3.81
N GLN A 154 -18.38 6.48 -3.91
CA GLN A 154 -17.73 5.77 -2.82
C GLN A 154 -16.33 6.35 -2.54
N ALA A 155 -15.58 6.72 -3.59
CA ALA A 155 -14.29 7.38 -3.44
C ALA A 155 -14.43 8.69 -2.67
N LEU A 156 -15.40 9.53 -3.05
CA LEU A 156 -15.69 10.80 -2.37
C LEU A 156 -16.12 10.58 -0.93
N ASN A 157 -16.95 9.57 -0.64
CA ASN A 157 -17.32 9.23 0.72
C ASN A 157 -16.10 8.92 1.60
N HIS A 158 -15.14 8.14 1.10
CA HIS A 158 -13.93 7.79 1.85
C HIS A 158 -12.98 8.98 2.01
N PHE A 159 -12.82 9.81 0.96
CA PHE A 159 -12.03 11.03 1.07
C PHE A 159 -12.65 12.07 2.02
N ASN A 160 -13.98 12.18 2.06
CA ASN A 160 -14.66 13.05 3.02
C ASN A 160 -14.47 12.57 4.46
N GLN A 161 -14.56 11.26 4.71
CA GLN A 161 -14.27 10.69 6.03
C GLN A 161 -12.80 10.89 6.43
N LEU A 162 -11.88 10.75 5.48
CA LEU A 162 -10.46 11.04 5.69
C LEU A 162 -10.25 12.51 6.07
N LEU A 163 -10.84 13.44 5.31
CA LEU A 163 -10.71 14.87 5.55
C LEU A 163 -11.27 15.25 6.92
N TYR A 164 -12.47 14.76 7.25
CA TYR A 164 -13.07 14.95 8.57
C TYR A 164 -12.13 14.44 9.69
N GLY A 165 -11.56 13.24 9.54
CA GLY A 165 -10.63 12.67 10.51
C GLY A 165 -9.30 13.43 10.64
N ILE A 166 -8.80 14.02 9.55
CA ILE A 166 -7.60 14.88 9.59
C ILE A 166 -7.93 16.19 10.31
N GLU A 167 -9.05 16.83 9.99
CA GLU A 167 -9.49 18.07 10.61
C GLU A 167 -9.67 17.89 12.12
N THR A 168 -10.37 16.84 12.56
CA THR A 168 -10.54 16.53 13.98
C THR A 168 -9.21 16.23 14.68
N HIS A 169 -8.30 15.49 14.02
CA HIS A 169 -6.97 15.22 14.57
C HIS A 169 -6.17 16.51 14.75
N VAL A 170 -6.17 17.40 13.76
CA VAL A 170 -5.44 18.68 13.80
C VAL A 170 -6.02 19.60 14.87
N THR A 171 -7.35 19.74 14.94
CA THR A 171 -8.02 20.57 15.96
C THR A 171 -7.70 20.08 17.38
N TYR A 172 -7.79 18.77 17.62
CA TYR A 172 -7.43 18.16 18.90
C TYR A 172 -5.96 18.41 19.29
N CYS A 173 -5.02 18.29 18.34
CA CYS A 173 -3.61 18.59 18.57
C CYS A 173 -3.33 20.08 18.83
N THR A 174 -4.11 20.99 18.24
CA THR A 174 -3.95 22.45 18.47
C THR A 174 -4.50 22.91 19.82
N GLU A 175 -5.52 22.25 20.37
CA GLU A 175 -6.09 22.58 21.68
C GLU A 175 -5.34 21.90 22.84
N HIS A 176 -4.65 20.77 22.57
CA HIS A 176 -3.88 20.01 23.57
C HIS A 176 -2.42 19.75 23.12
N PRO A 177 -1.57 20.80 23.07
CA PRO A 177 -0.22 20.72 22.51
C PRO A 177 0.75 19.81 23.29
N SER A 178 0.41 19.36 24.49
CA SER A 178 1.25 18.48 25.33
C SER A 178 1.43 17.06 24.77
N GLN A 179 0.62 16.63 23.79
CA GLN A 179 0.78 15.32 23.13
C GLN A 179 1.63 15.36 21.83
N THR A 180 2.13 16.54 21.42
CA THR A 180 2.90 16.73 20.16
C THR A 180 4.41 16.87 20.34
N ASN A 181 5.00 16.23 21.36
CA ASN A 181 6.45 16.18 21.53
C ASN A 181 6.98 14.74 21.35
N SER A 182 6.92 14.24 20.12
CA SER A 182 7.81 13.16 19.67
C SER A 182 8.30 13.30 18.23
N ASN A 183 7.74 14.19 17.39
CA ASN A 183 8.14 14.33 15.98
C ASN A 183 8.53 15.76 15.55
N LYS A 184 9.05 16.61 16.45
CA LYS A 184 9.87 17.76 16.02
C LYS A 184 11.28 17.30 15.66
N LEU A 185 11.42 16.55 14.56
CA LEU A 185 12.65 16.58 13.79
C LEU A 185 12.75 17.98 13.19
N LYS A 186 13.61 18.79 13.79
CA LYS A 186 14.01 20.10 13.30
C LYS A 186 14.54 19.94 11.87
N PHE A 187 13.74 20.31 10.88
CA PHE A 187 14.30 20.79 9.62
C PHE A 187 14.84 22.19 9.91
N ASN A 188 16.11 22.25 10.31
CA ASN A 188 16.85 23.50 10.32
C ASN A 188 17.10 23.93 8.87
N SER A 189 16.89 25.24 8.68
CA SER A 189 17.15 26.11 7.52
C SER A 189 18.35 25.77 6.66
#